data_AF-A0A3S2CRQ2-F1
#
_entry.id   AF-A0A3S2CRQ2-F1
#
_cell.length_a   1.000
_cell.length_b   1.000
_cell.length_c   1.000
_cell.angle_alpha   90.00
_cell.angle_beta   90.00
_cell.angle_gamma   90.00
#
_symmetry.space_group_name_H-M   'P 1'
#
loop_
_entity.id
_entity.type
_entity.pdbx_description
1 polymer ?
#
loop_
_entity_poly.entity_id
_entity_poly.type
_entity_poly.pdbx_seq_one_letter_code
_entity_poly.pdbx_strand_id
1 'polypeptide(L)' 'VLITAQCDPLSSDGEAYRDRIIAAGGRATWFEEPGLVHGYLRARHTVGRARVSFTRITEAVVALGQGAWRW' A
#
# COMPACT_ATOMS: atom_id res chain seq x y z
N VAL A 1 6.66 0.27 2.70
CA VAL A 1 5.46 -0.43 2.19
C VAL A 1 4.60 0.60 1.48
N LEU A 2 4.31 0.40 0.20
CA LEU A 2 3.53 1.32 -0.64
C LEU A 2 2.26 0.62 -1.06
N ILE A 3 1.13 1.33 -1.02
CA ILE A 3 -0.18 0.79 -1.36
C ILE A 3 -0.86 1.80 -2.26
N THR A 4 -1.24 1.39 -3.47
CA THR A 4 -1.93 2.24 -4.45
C THR A 4 -3.27 1.61 -4.82
N ALA A 5 -4.14 2.42 -5.42
CA ALA A 5 -5.41 1.93 -5.98
C ALA A 5 -5.24 1.78 -7.49
N GLN A 6 -5.63 0.64 -8.07
CA GLN A 6 -5.45 0.39 -9.50
C GLN A 6 -6.14 1.45 -10.40
N CYS A 7 -7.29 1.98 -9.96
CA CYS A 7 -8.04 3.01 -10.67
C CYS A 7 -7.73 4.42 -10.13
N ASP A 8 -6.50 4.64 -9.65
CA ASP A 8 -5.96 5.95 -9.29
C ASP A 8 -5.02 6.42 -10.42
N PRO A 9 -5.16 7.65 -10.96
CA PRO A 9 -4.21 8.18 -11.93
C PRO A 9 -2.76 8.22 -11.42
N LEU A 10 -2.55 8.13 -10.10
CA LEU A 10 -1.23 8.08 -9.48
C LEU A 10 -0.71 6.64 -9.23
N SER A 11 -1.40 5.58 -9.65
CA SER A 11 -1.05 4.20 -9.24
C SER A 11 0.41 3.82 -9.60
N SER A 12 0.84 4.14 -10.82
CA SER A 12 2.19 3.84 -11.30
C SER A 12 3.30 4.59 -10.55
N ASP A 13 2.96 5.70 -9.88
CA ASP A 13 3.95 6.42 -9.06
C ASP A 13 4.39 5.58 -7.85
N GLY A 14 3.54 4.67 -7.37
CA GLY A 14 3.88 3.71 -6.32
C GLY A 14 4.99 2.75 -6.75
N GLU A 15 4.87 2.16 -7.93
CA GLU A 15 5.91 1.32 -8.55
C GLU A 15 7.22 2.11 -8.72
N ALA A 16 7.15 3.29 -9.35
CA ALA A 16 8.32 4.12 -9.61
C ALA A 16 9.01 4.59 -8.33
N TYR A 17 8.26 4.85 -7.25
CA TYR A 17 8.83 5.24 -5.97
C TYR A 17 9.42 4.04 -5.21
N ARG A 18 8.80 2.87 -5.28
CA ARG A 18 9.33 1.61 -4.75
C ARG A 18 10.68 1.26 -5.37
N ASP A 19 10.80 1.38 -6.69
CA ASP A 19 12.06 1.13 -7.42
C ASP A 19 13.17 2.10 -7.00
N ARG A 20 12.83 3.39 -6.86
CA ARG A 20 13.79 4.40 -6.39
C ARG A 20 14.28 4.14 -4.96
N ILE A 21 13.41 3.68 -4.05
CA ILE A 21 13.82 3.33 -2.69
C ILE A 21 14.78 2.14 -2.71
N ILE A 22 14.48 1.10 -3.50
CA ILE A 22 15.35 -0.08 -3.63
C ILE A 22 16.70 0.31 -4.24
N ALA A 23 16.71 1.12 -5.30
CA ALA A 23 17.94 1.59 -5.94
C ALA A 23 18.83 2.42 -4.99
N ALA A 24 18.24 3.11 -4.02
CA ALA A 24 18.97 3.84 -2.97
C ALA A 24 19.46 2.96 -1.81
N GLY A 25 19.34 1.63 -1.90
CA GLY A 25 19.72 0.68 -0.85
C GLY A 25 18.69 0.54 0.28
N GLY A 26 17.49 1.09 0.11
CA GLY A 26 16.39 0.98 1.06
C GLY A 26 15.57 -0.30 0.89
N ARG A 27 14.58 -0.48 1.77
CA ARG A 27 13.62 -1.60 1.72
C ARG A 27 12.23 -1.06 1.35
N ALA A 28 11.68 -1.55 0.25
CA ALA A 28 10.32 -1.22 -0.18
C ALA A 28 9.63 -2.44 -0.79
N THR A 29 8.31 -2.48 -0.63
CA THR A 29 7.41 -3.38 -1.33
C THR A 29 6.18 -2.59 -1.74
N TRP A 30 5.52 -2.97 -2.83
CA TRP A 30 4.38 -2.27 -3.40
C TRP A 30 3.21 -3.23 -3.62
N PHE A 31 2.02 -2.77 -3.23
CA PHE A 31 0.75 -3.46 -3.44
C PHE A 31 -0.19 -2.55 -4.23
N GLU A 32 -0.58 -2.98 -5.42
CA GLU A 32 -1.65 -2.33 -6.18
C GLU A 32 -2.99 -3.02 -5.85
N GLU A 33 -3.96 -2.26 -5.34
CA GLU A 33 -5.25 -2.79 -4.91
C GLU A 33 -6.24 -2.85 -6.09
N PRO A 34 -6.63 -4.05 -6.57
CA PRO A 34 -7.38 -4.19 -7.82
C PRO A 34 -8.76 -3.53 -7.76
N GLY A 35 -9.07 -2.74 -8.78
CA GLY A 35 -10.33 -2.04 -8.98
C GLY A 35 -10.71 -1.03 -7.90
N LEU A 36 -9.80 -0.66 -6.99
CA LEU A 36 -10.03 0.43 -6.03
C LEU A 36 -9.66 1.77 -6.67
N VAL A 37 -10.36 2.83 -6.28
CA VAL A 37 -10.15 4.21 -6.74
C VAL A 37 -9.39 5.03 -5.70
N HIS A 38 -8.84 6.17 -6.12
CA HIS A 38 -8.23 7.13 -5.19
C HIS A 38 -9.15 7.42 -3.98
N GLY A 39 -8.57 7.42 -2.78
CA GLY A 39 -9.31 7.72 -1.54
C GLY A 39 -10.20 6.59 -0.99
N TYR A 40 -10.10 5.35 -1.50
CA TYR A 40 -10.96 4.22 -1.10
C TYR A 40 -11.01 3.92 0.41
N LEU A 41 -10.01 4.35 1.21
CA LEU A 41 -9.95 4.09 2.66
C LEU A 41 -11.15 4.68 3.44
N ARG A 42 -11.81 5.69 2.89
CA ARG A 42 -13.06 6.23 3.47
C ARG A 42 -14.18 5.17 3.46
N ALA A 43 -14.17 4.27 2.48
CA ALA A 43 -15.15 3.21 2.31
C ALA A 43 -14.82 1.91 3.08
N ARG A 44 -13.76 1.85 3.90
CA ARG A 44 -13.35 0.64 4.64
C ARG A 44 -14.46 0.01 5.51
N HIS A 45 -15.43 0.82 5.91
CA HIS A 45 -16.56 0.38 6.73
C HIS A 45 -17.68 -0.26 5.91
N THR A 46 -17.79 0.03 4.61
CA THR A 46 -18.90 -0.42 3.75
C THR A 46 -18.45 -1.26 2.55
N VAL A 47 -17.18 -1.19 2.15
CA VAL A 47 -16.62 -1.91 0.98
C VAL A 47 -15.59 -2.94 1.45
N GLY A 48 -15.87 -4.22 1.18
CA GLY A 48 -15.04 -5.34 1.64
C GLY A 48 -13.57 -5.26 1.20
N ARG A 49 -13.30 -4.98 -0.08
CA ARG A 49 -11.92 -4.85 -0.58
C ARG A 49 -11.16 -3.68 0.07
N ALA A 50 -11.84 -2.54 0.29
CA ALA A 50 -11.26 -1.40 1.01
C ALA A 50 -10.92 -1.77 2.47
N ARG A 51 -11.75 -2.59 3.11
CA ARG A 51 -11.49 -3.12 4.46
C ARG A 51 -10.26 -4.01 4.49
N VAL A 52 -10.15 -4.95 3.54
CA VAL A 52 -9.00 -5.87 3.44
C VAL A 52 -7.70 -5.08 3.27
N SER A 53 -7.69 -4.09 2.38
CA SER A 53 -6.52 -3.24 2.20
C SER A 53 -6.22 -2.40 3.45
N PHE A 54 -7.24 -1.84 4.11
CA PHE A 54 -7.04 -1.14 5.39
C PHE A 54 -6.40 -2.04 6.46
N THR A 55 -6.84 -3.30 6.58
CA THR A 55 -6.22 -4.27 7.49
C THR A 55 -4.73 -4.45 7.15
N ARG A 56 -4.39 -4.66 5.87
CA ARG A 56 -3.00 -4.76 5.41
C ARG A 56 -2.16 -3.54 5.79
N ILE A 57 -2.71 -2.33 5.64
CA ILE A 57 -2.05 -1.08 6.06
C ILE A 57 -1.76 -1.11 7.56
N THR A 58 -2.75 -1.45 8.38
CA THR A 58 -2.57 -1.47 9.84
C THR A 58 -1.59 -2.53 10.31
N GLU A 59 -1.63 -3.73 9.73
CA GLU A 59 -0.65 -4.79 9.99
C GLU A 59 0.76 -4.36 9.61
N ALA A 60 0.90 -3.63 8.48
CA ALA A 60 2.18 -3.11 8.05
C ALA A 60 2.75 -2.09 9.04
N VAL A 61 1.92 -1.15 9.51
CA VAL A 61 2.30 -0.16 10.52
C VAL A 61 2.75 -0.85 11.82
N VAL A 62 2.00 -1.85 12.29
CA VAL A 62 2.35 -2.60 13.51
C VAL A 62 3.69 -3.32 13.34
N ALA A 63 3.89 -4.04 12.24
CA ALA A 63 5.14 -4.76 11.98
C ALA A 63 6.35 -3.81 11.93
N LEU A 64 6.23 -2.70 11.20
CA LEU A 64 7.29 -1.70 11.11
C LEU A 64 7.57 -1.02 12.46
N GLY A 65 6.53 -0.74 13.24
CA GLY A 65 6.66 -0.19 14.60
C GLY A 65 7.40 -1.12 15.57
N GLN A 66 7.40 -2.42 15.29
CA GLN A 66 8.17 -3.43 16.02
C GLN A 66 9.59 -3.64 15.44
N GLY A 67 9.98 -2.87 14.43
CA GLY A 67 11.24 -3.08 13.69
C GLY A 67 11.23 -4.32 12.79
N ALA A 68 10.08 -4.98 12.62
CA ALA A 68 9.95 -6.19 11.82
C ALA A 68 9.75 -5.84 10.34
N TRP A 69 10.49 -6.53 9.48
CA TRP A 69 10.32 -6.48 8.03
C TRP A 69 9.74 -7.83 7.56
N ARG A 70 8.50 -7.81 7.05
CA ARG A 70 7.71 -9.01 6.70
C ARG A 70 7.41 -9.15 5.21
N TRP A 71 8.14 -8.43 4.36
CA TRP A 71 7.91 -8.36 2.92
C TRP A 71 9.14 -8.71 2.10
#